data_AF-W1WUH6-F1
#
_entry.id   AF-W1WUH6-F1
#
_cell.length_a   1.000
_cell.length_b   1.000
_cell.length_c   1.000
_cell.angle_alpha   90.00
_cell.angle_beta   90.00
_cell.angle_gamma   90.00
#
_symmetry.space_group_name_H-M   'P 1'
#
loop_
_entity.id
_entity.type
_entity.pdbx_description
1 polymer ?
#
loop_
_entity_poly.entity_id
_entity_poly.type
_entity_poly.pdbx_seq_one_letter_code
_entity_poly.pdbx_strand_id
1 'polypeptide(L)'
;ATAMNTTAVGSYANASGAYSTALGFKTAASNEDAVALGNYSTSAGKSAFAAGTLAKAAEKDSLAIGHSATTTKENGIAIGTNAKATTDNSIALGAKSVTDTAVSTSSGVIGGRTYSFAGGNAVGTLSIGDSGAERTITNVAAGRVSATSTDAVNGSQLHAIKDVVDNHENRITTIEGDINTLNNRIINGGANSLNEAKVYTDQQVSSVAAASAALAGLHPLDFDKHDKWSYSVGFGNYKNANAAALGAFYRPNKNTMFNAATTVGNGRNSISLGANFKFGKSSEEVTTEDAAQLKKDMKDLSEKYNELERKYTELAAKLESK
;
A
#
# COMPACT_ATOMS: atom_id res chain seq x y z
N ALA A 1 -41.00 52.30 45.37
CA ALA A 1 -39.89 53.13 44.87
C ALA A 1 -39.22 53.75 46.10
N THR A 2 -37.99 53.33 46.43
CA THR A 2 -37.30 53.76 47.67
C THR A 2 -35.95 54.45 47.43
N ALA A 3 -35.39 54.37 46.23
CA ALA A 3 -34.11 55.02 45.87
C ALA A 3 -34.29 56.17 44.86
N MET A 4 -33.21 56.89 44.57
CA MET A 4 -33.17 58.02 43.63
C MET A 4 -33.59 57.60 42.21
N ASN A 5 -34.41 58.44 41.56
CA ASN A 5 -34.83 58.29 40.16
C ASN A 5 -35.45 56.92 39.83
N THR A 6 -36.21 56.36 40.78
CA THR A 6 -36.85 55.05 40.60
C THR A 6 -38.27 55.14 40.05
N THR A 7 -38.68 54.12 39.31
CA THR A 7 -40.07 53.93 38.88
C THR A 7 -40.59 52.64 39.50
N ALA A 8 -41.68 52.71 40.29
CA ALA A 8 -42.36 51.52 40.80
C ALA A 8 -43.86 51.62 40.53
N VAL A 9 -44.40 50.67 39.77
CA VAL A 9 -45.81 50.67 39.38
C VAL A 9 -46.39 49.26 39.57
N GLY A 10 -47.47 49.17 40.36
CA GLY A 10 -48.13 47.92 40.72
C GLY A 10 -48.10 47.64 42.23
N SER A 11 -49.03 46.81 42.69
CA SER A 11 -49.12 46.47 44.12
C SER A 11 -47.90 45.65 44.55
N TYR A 12 -47.24 46.08 45.62
CA TYR A 12 -45.96 45.55 46.11
C TYR A 12 -44.78 45.65 45.13
N ALA A 13 -44.84 46.50 44.10
CA ALA A 13 -43.70 46.77 43.24
C ALA A 13 -42.58 47.49 44.03
N ASN A 14 -41.38 46.93 44.03
CA ASN A 14 -40.23 47.45 44.78
C ASN A 14 -39.05 47.78 43.85
N ALA A 15 -38.96 49.04 43.44
CA ALA A 15 -37.74 49.60 42.86
C ALA A 15 -36.90 50.22 43.99
N SER A 16 -35.82 49.54 44.39
CA SER A 16 -34.98 49.94 45.54
C SER A 16 -33.52 50.26 45.19
N GLY A 17 -33.07 49.99 43.97
CA GLY A 17 -31.79 50.46 43.48
C GLY A 17 -31.89 51.85 42.83
N ALA A 18 -30.81 52.63 42.81
CA ALA A 18 -30.81 53.91 42.10
C ALA A 18 -31.14 53.70 40.60
N TYR A 19 -31.94 54.59 40.02
CA TYR A 19 -32.36 54.52 38.61
C TYR A 19 -33.17 53.25 38.23
N SER A 20 -33.56 52.43 39.20
CA SER A 20 -34.24 51.16 38.94
C SER A 20 -35.71 51.33 38.55
N THR A 21 -36.23 50.38 37.77
CA THR A 21 -37.63 50.34 37.32
C THR A 21 -38.26 48.99 37.68
N ALA A 22 -39.39 49.01 38.38
CA ALA A 22 -40.15 47.82 38.76
C ALA A 22 -41.63 47.99 38.36
N LEU A 23 -42.09 47.21 37.37
CA LEU A 23 -43.46 47.26 36.84
C LEU A 23 -44.17 45.90 37.00
N GLY A 24 -45.20 45.80 37.85
CA GLY A 24 -46.01 44.60 38.05
C GLY A 24 -46.41 44.32 39.51
N PHE A 25 -47.17 43.26 39.75
CA PHE A 25 -47.46 42.79 41.11
C PHE A 25 -46.24 42.13 41.75
N LYS A 26 -45.81 42.59 42.93
CA LYS A 26 -44.68 42.02 43.70
C LYS A 26 -43.38 41.86 42.88
N THR A 27 -43.16 42.77 41.94
CA THR A 27 -41.90 42.85 41.18
C THR A 27 -40.81 43.53 42.03
N ALA A 28 -39.55 43.17 41.84
CA ALA A 28 -38.43 43.74 42.57
C ALA A 28 -37.27 44.10 41.63
N ALA A 29 -36.85 45.37 41.63
CA ALA A 29 -35.64 45.84 40.99
C ALA A 29 -34.70 46.38 42.09
N SER A 30 -33.74 45.55 42.50
CA SER A 30 -33.07 45.70 43.80
C SER A 30 -31.78 46.52 43.77
N ASN A 31 -31.14 46.64 42.61
CA ASN A 31 -29.82 47.26 42.46
C ASN A 31 -29.82 48.40 41.43
N GLU A 32 -28.72 49.16 41.40
CA GLU A 32 -28.53 50.27 40.46
C GLU A 32 -28.81 49.85 39.01
N ASP A 33 -29.55 50.66 38.27
CA ASP A 33 -29.94 50.44 36.87
C ASP A 33 -30.75 49.15 36.61
N ALA A 34 -31.22 48.46 37.66
CA ALA A 34 -31.98 47.23 37.51
C ALA A 34 -33.40 47.50 36.95
N VAL A 35 -33.85 46.66 36.03
CA VAL A 35 -35.19 46.73 35.45
C VAL A 35 -35.92 45.39 35.62
N ALA A 36 -37.07 45.41 36.28
CA ALA A 36 -37.92 44.25 36.51
C ALA A 36 -39.34 44.52 35.98
N LEU A 37 -39.80 43.72 35.02
CA LEU A 37 -41.09 43.88 34.33
C LEU A 37 -41.88 42.56 34.39
N GLY A 38 -43.08 42.59 34.96
CA GLY A 38 -43.97 41.43 35.08
C GLY A 38 -44.18 40.97 36.51
N ASN A 39 -45.26 40.22 36.74
CA ASN A 39 -45.65 39.80 38.09
C ASN A 39 -44.60 38.87 38.70
N TYR A 40 -44.18 39.16 39.93
CA TYR A 40 -43.13 38.42 40.65
C TYR A 40 -41.75 38.39 39.96
N SER A 41 -41.52 39.24 38.95
CA SER A 41 -40.19 39.39 38.34
C SER A 41 -39.20 39.97 39.35
N THR A 42 -37.95 39.54 39.29
CA THR A 42 -36.87 40.01 40.17
C THR A 42 -35.63 40.31 39.34
N SER A 43 -35.28 41.58 39.23
CA SER A 43 -33.96 42.02 38.77
C SER A 43 -33.11 42.38 39.99
N ALA A 44 -32.24 41.45 40.38
CA ALA A 44 -31.42 41.57 41.59
C ALA A 44 -29.97 42.00 41.29
N GLY A 45 -29.46 41.83 40.06
CA GLY A 45 -28.12 42.31 39.72
C GLY A 45 -28.07 43.82 39.43
N LYS A 46 -26.88 44.42 39.57
CA LYS A 46 -26.62 45.77 39.02
C LYS A 46 -26.72 45.73 37.50
N SER A 47 -27.39 46.70 36.91
CA SER A 47 -27.66 46.79 35.46
C SER A 47 -28.37 45.56 34.88
N ALA A 48 -29.04 44.77 35.72
CA ALA A 48 -29.71 43.55 35.28
C ALA A 48 -31.11 43.83 34.75
N PHE A 49 -31.60 42.98 33.85
CA PHE A 49 -32.92 43.12 33.24
C PHE A 49 -33.71 41.81 33.36
N ALA A 50 -34.86 41.85 34.03
CA ALA A 50 -35.78 40.73 34.16
C ALA A 50 -37.15 41.10 33.58
N ALA A 51 -37.62 40.38 32.56
CA ALA A 51 -38.94 40.59 31.98
C ALA A 51 -39.72 39.29 31.81
N GLY A 52 -40.93 39.24 32.36
CA GLY A 52 -41.80 38.07 32.38
C GLY A 52 -42.22 37.68 33.78
N THR A 53 -43.34 36.99 33.91
CA THR A 53 -43.81 36.48 35.20
C THR A 53 -42.78 35.53 35.79
N LEU A 54 -42.36 35.76 37.04
CA LEU A 54 -41.30 34.98 37.74
C LEU A 54 -39.91 35.05 37.08
N ALA A 55 -39.66 35.94 36.11
CA ALA A 55 -38.33 36.11 35.54
C ALA A 55 -37.34 36.60 36.60
N LYS A 56 -36.13 36.05 36.65
CA LYS A 56 -35.12 36.36 37.66
C LYS A 56 -33.76 36.63 37.02
N ALA A 57 -33.31 37.88 37.07
CA ALA A 57 -31.95 38.27 36.69
C ALA A 57 -31.12 38.48 37.96
N ALA A 58 -30.37 37.46 38.41
CA ALA A 58 -29.79 37.46 39.76
C ALA A 58 -28.48 38.24 39.91
N GLU A 59 -27.68 38.31 38.85
CA GLU A 59 -26.29 38.80 38.89
C GLU A 59 -26.08 40.02 38.01
N LYS A 60 -24.93 40.68 38.18
CA LYS A 60 -24.55 41.90 37.43
C LYS A 60 -24.62 41.66 35.91
N ASP A 61 -25.13 42.66 35.19
CA ASP A 61 -25.24 42.68 33.72
C ASP A 61 -26.01 41.48 33.13
N SER A 62 -26.84 40.82 33.93
CA SER A 62 -27.58 39.63 33.48
C SER A 62 -28.96 39.96 32.90
N LEU A 63 -29.41 39.14 31.95
CA LEU A 63 -30.65 39.32 31.20
C LEU A 63 -31.55 38.08 31.30
N ALA A 64 -32.75 38.22 31.87
CA ALA A 64 -33.75 37.14 31.95
C ALA A 64 -35.06 37.57 31.27
N ILE A 65 -35.41 36.99 30.13
CA ILE A 65 -36.65 37.27 29.40
C ILE A 65 -37.47 35.99 29.23
N GLY A 66 -38.67 35.94 29.79
CA GLY A 66 -39.60 34.83 29.67
C GLY A 66 -40.19 34.39 31.02
N HIS A 67 -41.26 33.60 30.98
CA HIS A 67 -41.87 33.06 32.19
C HIS A 67 -40.87 32.16 32.93
N SER A 68 -40.52 32.50 34.17
CA SER A 68 -39.53 31.78 34.98
C SER A 68 -38.12 31.69 34.36
N ALA A 69 -37.79 32.55 33.39
CA ALA A 69 -36.42 32.67 32.87
C ALA A 69 -35.49 33.10 34.00
N THR A 70 -34.32 32.47 34.15
CA THR A 70 -33.42 32.71 35.29
C THR A 70 -31.97 32.83 34.85
N THR A 71 -31.28 33.87 35.30
CA THR A 71 -29.81 33.95 35.26
C THR A 71 -29.28 33.85 36.69
N THR A 72 -28.18 33.11 36.90
CA THR A 72 -27.53 32.98 38.21
C THR A 72 -26.06 33.33 38.19
N LYS A 73 -25.59 33.93 37.08
CA LYS A 73 -24.19 34.22 36.80
C LYS A 73 -24.05 35.55 36.06
N GLU A 74 -22.89 36.16 36.20
CA GLU A 74 -22.60 37.49 35.63
C GLU A 74 -22.61 37.42 34.10
N ASN A 75 -23.11 38.47 33.46
CA ASN A 75 -23.25 38.55 31.99
C ASN A 75 -24.08 37.39 31.38
N GLY A 76 -24.83 36.65 32.21
CA GLY A 76 -25.66 35.54 31.76
C GLY A 76 -26.92 36.05 31.05
N ILE A 77 -27.30 35.40 29.96
CA ILE A 77 -28.51 35.73 29.19
C ILE A 77 -29.42 34.50 29.12
N ALA A 78 -30.62 34.58 29.69
CA ALA A 78 -31.65 33.55 29.61
C ALA A 78 -32.87 34.11 28.87
N ILE A 79 -33.16 33.58 27.68
CA ILE A 79 -34.29 34.02 26.85
C ILE A 79 -35.16 32.81 26.52
N GLY A 80 -36.35 32.75 27.13
CA GLY A 80 -37.32 31.69 26.95
C GLY A 80 -37.97 31.24 28.25
N THR A 81 -39.15 30.64 28.16
CA THR A 81 -39.85 30.09 29.32
C THR A 81 -39.02 29.01 29.99
N ASN A 82 -38.70 29.19 31.28
CA ASN A 82 -37.79 28.34 32.06
C ASN A 82 -36.36 28.21 31.47
N ALA A 83 -35.90 29.16 30.64
CA ALA A 83 -34.49 29.20 30.23
C ALA A 83 -33.60 29.53 31.43
N LYS A 84 -32.43 28.92 31.54
CA LYS A 84 -31.53 29.07 32.69
C LYS A 84 -30.07 29.30 32.27
N ALA A 85 -29.57 30.51 32.47
CA ALA A 85 -28.14 30.80 32.29
C ALA A 85 -27.43 30.69 33.65
N THR A 86 -26.75 29.57 33.86
CA THR A 86 -26.04 29.20 35.10
C THR A 86 -24.52 29.26 35.01
N THR A 87 -23.99 29.72 33.88
CA THR A 87 -22.56 29.87 33.61
C THR A 87 -22.28 31.33 33.25
N ASP A 88 -21.14 31.87 33.69
CA ASP A 88 -20.75 33.25 33.38
C ASP A 88 -20.61 33.44 31.86
N ASN A 89 -20.89 34.66 31.38
CA ASN A 89 -20.74 35.06 29.96
C ASN A 89 -21.46 34.13 28.96
N SER A 90 -22.54 33.48 29.39
CA SER A 90 -23.20 32.42 28.61
C SER A 90 -24.66 32.74 28.33
N ILE A 91 -25.19 32.12 27.27
CA ILE A 91 -26.54 32.38 26.76
C ILE A 91 -27.35 31.08 26.75
N ALA A 92 -28.46 31.03 27.48
CA ALA A 92 -29.52 30.03 27.33
C ALA A 92 -30.63 30.59 26.44
N LEU A 93 -30.75 30.07 25.22
CA LEU A 93 -31.71 30.54 24.22
C LEU A 93 -32.76 29.46 23.91
N GLY A 94 -34.02 29.78 24.15
CA GLY A 94 -35.15 28.87 23.95
C GLY A 94 -35.75 28.35 25.26
N ALA A 95 -37.00 27.88 25.18
CA ALA A 95 -37.70 27.36 26.35
C ALA A 95 -36.96 26.16 26.94
N LYS A 96 -36.76 26.18 28.27
CA LYS A 96 -36.03 25.15 29.02
C LYS A 96 -34.56 24.96 28.63
N SER A 97 -33.96 25.87 27.85
CA SER A 97 -32.52 25.79 27.56
C SER A 97 -31.71 26.06 28.82
N VAL A 98 -30.61 25.33 29.03
CA VAL A 98 -29.75 25.46 30.20
C VAL A 98 -28.29 25.57 29.74
N THR A 99 -27.56 26.59 30.19
CA THR A 99 -26.12 26.66 29.93
C THR A 99 -25.37 25.70 30.84
N ASP A 100 -24.40 24.98 30.30
CA ASP A 100 -23.43 24.21 31.09
C ASP A 100 -22.08 24.95 31.15
N THR A 101 -21.12 24.39 31.87
CA THR A 101 -19.74 24.88 31.95
C THR A 101 -19.12 24.95 30.57
N ALA A 102 -18.49 26.09 30.24
CA ALA A 102 -17.80 26.25 28.97
C ALA A 102 -16.60 25.29 28.89
N VAL A 103 -16.51 24.51 27.82
CA VAL A 103 -15.43 23.54 27.60
C VAL A 103 -14.45 24.09 26.58
N SER A 104 -13.19 24.27 26.99
CA SER A 104 -12.09 24.68 26.12
C SER A 104 -11.46 23.47 25.45
N THR A 105 -11.56 23.38 24.12
CA THR A 105 -11.06 22.24 23.32
C THR A 105 -10.06 22.71 22.28
N SER A 106 -8.77 22.72 22.64
CA SER A 106 -7.69 23.18 21.75
C SER A 106 -7.22 22.14 20.73
N SER A 107 -7.56 20.86 20.93
CA SER A 107 -7.10 19.77 20.06
C SER A 107 -7.96 18.51 20.20
N GLY A 108 -7.85 17.62 19.22
CA GLY A 108 -8.41 16.27 19.27
C GLY A 108 -7.52 15.24 18.56
N VAL A 109 -7.69 13.96 18.88
CA VAL A 109 -6.95 12.85 18.27
C VAL A 109 -7.86 12.10 17.30
N ILE A 110 -7.47 12.00 16.04
CA ILE A 110 -8.20 11.27 14.99
C ILE A 110 -7.22 10.33 14.29
N GLY A 111 -7.51 9.03 14.30
CA GLY A 111 -6.64 8.01 13.69
C GLY A 111 -5.22 7.99 14.27
N GLY A 112 -5.06 8.30 15.57
CA GLY A 112 -3.77 8.36 16.25
C GLY A 112 -2.97 9.65 16.02
N ARG A 113 -3.47 10.59 15.21
CA ARG A 113 -2.82 11.89 14.98
C ARG A 113 -3.54 12.99 15.75
N THR A 114 -2.78 13.89 16.38
CA THR A 114 -3.31 15.07 17.06
C THR A 114 -3.54 16.21 16.07
N TYR A 115 -4.70 16.83 16.15
CA TYR A 115 -5.10 18.01 15.38
C TYR A 115 -5.36 19.17 16.34
N SER A 116 -4.75 20.32 16.07
CA SER A 116 -5.04 21.56 16.80
C SER A 116 -6.23 22.27 16.18
N PHE A 117 -7.06 22.89 17.01
CA PHE A 117 -8.24 23.63 16.59
C PHE A 117 -8.09 25.13 16.88
N ALA A 118 -8.56 25.97 15.95
CA ALA A 118 -8.73 27.38 16.21
C ALA A 118 -9.85 27.60 17.27
N GLY A 119 -9.76 28.69 18.04
CA GLY A 119 -10.78 29.03 19.03
C GLY A 119 -10.85 28.11 20.24
N GLY A 120 -9.78 27.38 20.57
CA GLY A 120 -9.77 26.37 21.64
C GLY A 120 -9.97 26.88 23.07
N ASN A 121 -10.06 28.20 23.31
CA ASN A 121 -10.33 28.79 24.62
C ASN A 121 -11.75 29.38 24.64
N ALA A 122 -12.64 28.73 25.37
CA ALA A 122 -14.04 29.14 25.49
C ALA A 122 -14.21 30.13 26.66
N VAL A 123 -14.78 31.31 26.38
CA VAL A 123 -15.10 32.33 27.39
C VAL A 123 -16.50 32.16 28.01
N GLY A 124 -17.34 31.35 27.35
CA GLY A 124 -18.74 31.11 27.68
C GLY A 124 -19.35 30.14 26.66
N THR A 125 -20.64 29.84 26.79
CA THR A 125 -21.35 28.95 25.85
C THR A 125 -22.71 29.52 25.44
N LEU A 126 -23.12 29.24 24.20
CA LEU A 126 -24.50 29.39 23.76
C LEU A 126 -25.18 28.03 23.82
N SER A 127 -26.08 27.85 24.77
CA SER A 127 -26.96 26.70 24.86
C SER A 127 -28.31 27.00 24.20
N ILE A 128 -28.70 26.14 23.25
CA ILE A 128 -30.01 26.17 22.60
C ILE A 128 -30.89 25.00 23.05
N GLY A 129 -30.59 24.35 24.18
CA GLY A 129 -31.31 23.17 24.64
C GLY A 129 -30.88 22.74 26.04
N ASP A 130 -31.24 21.52 26.40
CA ASP A 130 -30.75 20.83 27.60
C ASP A 130 -30.43 19.38 27.21
N SER A 131 -29.77 18.62 28.08
CA SER A 131 -29.45 17.21 27.84
C SER A 131 -30.73 16.40 27.54
N GLY A 132 -30.78 15.76 26.38
CA GLY A 132 -31.95 15.02 25.90
C GLY A 132 -33.08 15.90 25.32
N ALA A 133 -32.84 17.20 25.19
CA ALA A 133 -33.71 18.20 24.59
C ALA A 133 -32.92 19.10 23.63
N GLU A 134 -32.08 18.49 22.81
CA GLU A 134 -31.27 19.17 21.80
C GLU A 134 -32.14 19.78 20.69
N ARG A 135 -31.63 20.83 20.06
CA ARG A 135 -32.29 21.49 18.93
C ARG A 135 -31.40 21.46 17.71
N THR A 136 -32.03 21.40 16.54
CA THR A 136 -31.34 21.58 15.27
C THR A 136 -31.09 23.07 15.01
N ILE A 137 -29.97 23.37 14.34
CA ILE A 137 -29.69 24.69 13.78
C ILE A 137 -29.78 24.56 12.26
N THR A 138 -30.74 25.26 11.66
CA THR A 138 -31.01 25.19 10.21
C THR A 138 -30.68 26.52 9.54
N ASN A 139 -30.57 26.52 8.20
CA ASN A 139 -30.18 27.68 7.40
C ASN A 139 -28.78 28.24 7.70
N VAL A 140 -27.86 27.36 8.09
CA VAL A 140 -26.44 27.69 8.28
C VAL A 140 -25.77 27.72 6.90
N ALA A 141 -25.31 28.89 6.47
CA ALA A 141 -24.48 29.03 5.27
C ALA A 141 -23.16 28.23 5.40
N ALA A 142 -22.53 27.89 4.28
CA ALA A 142 -21.26 27.15 4.33
C ALA A 142 -20.18 27.98 5.03
N GLY A 143 -19.60 27.45 6.10
CA GLY A 143 -18.54 28.10 6.86
C GLY A 143 -17.20 28.04 6.13
N ARG A 144 -16.27 28.95 6.43
CA ARG A 144 -14.92 28.85 5.86
C ARG A 144 -14.21 27.62 6.42
N VAL A 145 -13.54 26.85 5.56
CA VAL A 145 -12.74 25.68 5.96
C VAL A 145 -11.26 26.03 5.84
N SER A 146 -10.65 26.42 6.97
CA SER A 146 -9.23 26.77 7.06
C SER A 146 -8.71 26.56 8.49
N ALA A 147 -7.38 26.53 8.67
CA ALA A 147 -6.74 26.26 9.96
C ALA A 147 -7.08 27.29 11.06
N THR A 148 -7.56 28.48 10.69
CA THR A 148 -7.90 29.56 11.62
C THR A 148 -9.40 29.85 11.71
N SER A 149 -10.24 29.09 10.99
CA SER A 149 -11.69 29.32 10.97
C SER A 149 -12.34 28.95 12.29
N THR A 150 -13.29 29.77 12.73
CA THR A 150 -14.19 29.51 13.85
C THR A 150 -15.66 29.58 13.41
N ASP A 151 -15.91 29.43 12.11
CA ASP A 151 -17.26 29.42 11.53
C ASP A 151 -17.92 28.05 11.77
N ALA A 152 -19.24 28.04 11.96
CA ALA A 152 -19.99 26.79 11.96
C ALA A 152 -19.94 26.14 10.57
N VAL A 153 -19.70 24.84 10.52
CA VAL A 153 -19.81 24.04 9.29
C VAL A 153 -21.23 23.51 9.14
N ASN A 154 -21.73 23.48 7.90
CA ASN A 154 -23.06 22.91 7.63
C ASN A 154 -22.95 21.48 7.07
N GLY A 155 -24.10 20.79 6.97
CA GLY A 155 -24.14 19.40 6.51
C GLY A 155 -23.62 19.16 5.10
N SER A 156 -23.73 20.15 4.18
CA SER A 156 -23.23 20.01 2.80
C SER A 156 -21.71 19.92 2.73
N GLN A 157 -21.00 20.58 3.66
CA GLN A 157 -19.54 20.53 3.72
C GLN A 157 -19.04 19.19 4.24
N LEU A 158 -19.73 18.61 5.23
CA LEU A 158 -19.45 17.27 5.71
C LEU A 158 -19.78 16.21 4.64
N HIS A 159 -20.87 16.42 3.90
CA HIS A 159 -21.26 15.55 2.78
C HIS A 159 -20.20 15.53 1.66
N ALA A 160 -19.63 16.69 1.30
CA ALA A 160 -18.55 16.75 0.33
C ALA A 160 -17.31 15.93 0.75
N ILE A 161 -17.01 15.86 2.05
CA ILE A 161 -15.95 14.99 2.58
C ILE A 161 -16.34 13.52 2.48
N LYS A 162 -17.62 13.18 2.77
CA LYS A 162 -18.14 11.81 2.59
C LYS A 162 -17.97 11.32 1.16
N ASP A 163 -18.27 12.15 0.16
CA ASP A 163 -18.11 11.78 -1.26
C ASP A 163 -16.65 11.45 -1.61
N VAL A 164 -15.69 12.18 -1.04
CA VAL A 164 -14.26 11.90 -1.20
C VAL A 164 -13.90 10.55 -0.55
N VAL A 165 -14.44 10.24 0.63
CA VAL A 165 -14.20 8.96 1.31
C VAL A 165 -14.79 7.79 0.52
N ASP A 166 -16.03 7.92 0.02
CA ASP A 166 -16.66 6.90 -0.82
C ASP A 166 -15.87 6.67 -2.12
N ASN A 167 -15.30 7.72 -2.72
CA ASN A 167 -14.41 7.58 -3.87
C ASN A 167 -13.14 6.79 -3.54
N HIS A 168 -12.53 7.06 -2.38
CA HIS A 168 -11.37 6.31 -1.92
C HIS A 168 -11.68 4.83 -1.70
N GLU A 169 -12.85 4.50 -1.15
CA GLU A 169 -13.30 3.11 -0.96
C GLU A 169 -13.36 2.35 -2.29
N ASN A 170 -13.99 2.94 -3.32
CA ASN A 170 -14.07 2.33 -4.65
C ASN A 170 -12.68 2.10 -5.28
N ARG A 171 -11.75 3.04 -5.06
CA ARG A 171 -10.37 2.89 -5.53
C ARG A 171 -9.65 1.75 -4.82
N ILE A 172 -9.88 1.56 -3.53
CA ILE A 172 -9.33 0.45 -2.75
C ILE A 172 -9.85 -0.88 -3.29
N THR A 173 -11.16 -1.03 -3.49
CA THR A 173 -11.75 -2.25 -4.08
C THR A 173 -11.16 -2.59 -5.45
N THR A 174 -10.90 -1.57 -6.28
CA THR A 174 -10.25 -1.76 -7.58
C THR A 174 -8.83 -2.31 -7.41
N ILE A 175 -8.05 -1.71 -6.51
CA ILE A 175 -6.69 -2.15 -6.21
C ILE A 175 -6.68 -3.59 -5.68
N GLU A 176 -7.64 -3.97 -4.83
CA GLU A 176 -7.77 -5.35 -4.35
C GLU A 176 -8.01 -6.34 -5.50
N GLY A 177 -8.86 -5.97 -6.47
CA GLY A 177 -9.07 -6.74 -7.70
C GLY A 177 -7.80 -6.89 -8.55
N ASP A 178 -7.05 -5.81 -8.71
CA ASP A 178 -5.77 -5.82 -9.44
C ASP A 178 -4.72 -6.70 -8.74
N ILE A 179 -4.62 -6.61 -7.41
CA ILE A 179 -3.73 -7.46 -6.59
C ILE A 179 -4.09 -8.93 -6.78
N ASN A 180 -5.37 -9.30 -6.77
CA ASN A 180 -5.80 -10.67 -7.00
C ASN A 180 -5.43 -11.16 -8.40
N THR A 181 -5.57 -10.30 -9.41
CA THR A 181 -5.18 -10.61 -10.79
C THR A 181 -3.67 -10.82 -10.90
N LEU A 182 -2.88 -9.95 -10.26
CA LEU A 182 -1.43 -10.09 -10.21
C LEU A 182 -1.01 -11.38 -9.50
N ASN A 183 -1.64 -11.69 -8.37
CA ASN A 183 -1.38 -12.90 -7.60
C ASN A 183 -1.62 -14.16 -8.45
N ASN A 184 -2.73 -14.20 -9.19
CA ASN A 184 -3.04 -15.30 -10.11
C ASN A 184 -2.02 -15.40 -11.25
N ARG A 185 -1.53 -14.28 -11.78
CA ARG A 185 -0.51 -14.28 -12.83
C ARG A 185 0.83 -14.82 -12.32
N ILE A 186 1.23 -14.43 -11.11
CA ILE A 186 2.47 -14.89 -10.49
C ILE A 186 2.38 -16.39 -10.19
N ILE A 187 1.32 -16.82 -9.50
CA ILE A 187 1.18 -18.21 -9.09
C ILE A 187 0.98 -19.12 -10.31
N ASN A 188 -0.06 -18.87 -11.11
CA ASN A 188 -0.43 -19.79 -12.19
C ASN A 188 0.42 -19.57 -13.43
N GLY A 189 0.60 -18.31 -13.85
CA GLY A 189 1.41 -17.99 -15.03
C GLY A 189 2.88 -18.31 -14.83
N GLY A 190 3.42 -18.01 -13.65
CA GLY A 190 4.78 -18.37 -13.26
C GLY A 190 4.98 -19.88 -13.19
N ALA A 191 4.07 -20.62 -12.55
CA ALA A 191 4.14 -22.08 -12.49
C ALA A 191 4.08 -22.74 -13.87
N ASN A 192 3.20 -22.26 -14.77
CA ASN A 192 3.10 -22.77 -16.13
C ASN A 192 4.40 -22.53 -16.92
N SER A 193 4.93 -21.31 -16.87
CA SER A 193 6.19 -20.97 -17.55
C SER A 193 7.36 -21.80 -17.04
N LEU A 194 7.42 -22.03 -15.72
CA LEU A 194 8.46 -22.87 -15.12
C LEU A 194 8.30 -24.34 -15.50
N ASN A 195 7.06 -24.85 -15.55
CA ASN A 195 6.77 -26.21 -15.99
C ASN A 195 7.13 -26.42 -17.46
N GLU A 196 6.81 -25.47 -18.34
CA GLU A 196 7.21 -25.52 -19.75
C GLU A 196 8.73 -25.51 -19.92
N ALA A 197 9.42 -24.61 -19.21
CA ALA A 197 10.89 -24.57 -19.21
C ALA A 197 11.50 -25.87 -18.67
N LYS A 198 10.90 -26.46 -17.63
CA LYS A 198 11.32 -27.74 -17.06
C LYS A 198 11.12 -28.87 -18.08
N VAL A 199 9.96 -28.96 -18.73
CA VAL A 199 9.67 -29.97 -19.75
C VAL A 199 10.64 -29.86 -20.93
N TYR A 200 10.89 -28.63 -21.41
CA TYR A 200 11.86 -28.39 -22.46
C TYR A 200 13.26 -28.87 -22.06
N THR A 201 13.69 -28.54 -20.85
CA THR A 201 15.00 -28.96 -20.32
C THR A 201 15.08 -30.48 -20.15
N ASP A 202 14.04 -31.11 -19.60
CA ASP A 202 13.95 -32.57 -19.44
C ASP A 202 14.03 -33.30 -20.80
N GLN A 203 13.43 -32.73 -21.86
CA GLN A 203 13.52 -33.23 -23.23
C GLN A 203 14.96 -33.12 -23.77
N GLN A 204 15.61 -31.97 -23.60
CA GLN A 204 17.00 -31.77 -24.04
C GLN A 204 17.94 -32.76 -23.34
N VAL A 205 17.85 -32.88 -22.02
CA VAL A 205 18.66 -33.83 -21.23
C VAL A 205 18.42 -35.26 -21.70
N SER A 206 17.17 -35.65 -21.93
CA SER A 206 16.86 -37.00 -22.41
C SER A 206 17.45 -37.26 -23.80
N SER A 207 17.37 -36.30 -24.72
CA SER A 207 17.92 -36.43 -26.07
C SER A 207 19.45 -36.58 -26.06
N VAL A 208 20.15 -35.79 -25.24
CA VAL A 208 21.61 -35.85 -25.11
C VAL A 208 22.04 -37.16 -24.44
N ALA A 209 21.33 -37.60 -23.41
CA ALA A 209 21.62 -38.87 -22.75
C ALA A 209 21.45 -40.07 -23.68
N ALA A 210 20.39 -40.09 -24.51
CA ALA A 210 20.17 -41.12 -25.52
C ALA A 210 21.27 -41.11 -26.59
N ALA A 211 21.67 -39.93 -27.08
CA ALA A 211 22.78 -39.79 -28.02
C ALA A 211 24.11 -40.30 -27.45
N SER A 212 24.42 -39.95 -26.19
CA SER A 212 25.60 -40.46 -25.49
C SER A 212 25.57 -41.97 -25.31
N ALA A 213 24.41 -42.56 -24.96
CA ALA A 213 24.25 -44.00 -24.88
C ALA A 213 24.47 -44.69 -26.25
N ALA A 214 23.98 -44.07 -27.34
CA ALA A 214 24.19 -44.58 -28.70
C ALA A 214 25.68 -44.55 -29.09
N LEU A 215 26.38 -43.46 -28.77
CA LEU A 215 27.83 -43.32 -28.98
C LEU A 215 28.63 -44.34 -28.17
N ALA A 216 28.24 -44.63 -26.93
CA ALA A 216 28.91 -45.58 -26.06
C ALA A 216 28.84 -47.02 -26.58
N GLY A 217 27.80 -47.36 -27.34
CA GLY A 217 27.67 -48.67 -28.00
C GLY A 217 28.53 -48.83 -29.27
N LEU A 218 29.25 -47.78 -29.70
CA LEU A 218 30.11 -47.87 -30.87
C LEU A 218 31.43 -48.57 -30.53
N HIS A 219 31.62 -49.75 -31.11
CA HIS A 219 32.86 -50.52 -30.94
C HIS A 219 33.55 -50.73 -32.29
N PRO A 220 34.85 -50.39 -32.40
CA PRO A 220 35.63 -50.73 -33.58
C PRO A 220 35.97 -52.21 -33.61
N LEU A 221 36.05 -52.80 -34.81
CA LEU A 221 36.57 -54.16 -34.99
C LEU A 221 38.05 -54.24 -34.60
N ASP A 222 38.64 -55.43 -34.50
CA ASP A 222 40.08 -55.57 -34.27
C ASP A 222 40.91 -55.01 -35.43
N PHE A 223 42.21 -54.76 -35.20
CA PHE A 223 43.08 -54.23 -36.25
C PHE A 223 43.35 -55.26 -37.35
N ASP A 224 43.11 -54.87 -38.60
CA ASP A 224 43.56 -55.58 -39.80
C ASP A 224 44.63 -54.75 -40.54
N LYS A 225 45.67 -55.43 -41.05
CA LYS A 225 46.76 -54.81 -41.82
C LYS A 225 46.34 -54.41 -43.25
N HIS A 226 45.33 -55.06 -43.80
CA HIS A 226 44.83 -54.79 -45.16
C HIS A 226 43.66 -53.80 -45.16
N ASP A 227 42.87 -53.75 -44.08
CA ASP A 227 41.74 -52.84 -43.91
C ASP A 227 41.89 -51.92 -42.68
N LYS A 228 42.19 -50.65 -42.94
CA LYS A 228 42.47 -49.63 -41.90
C LYS A 228 41.22 -48.94 -41.36
N TRP A 229 40.06 -49.18 -41.96
CA TRP A 229 38.78 -48.55 -41.62
C TRP A 229 37.84 -49.57 -40.97
N SER A 230 37.14 -49.16 -39.93
CA SER A 230 35.97 -49.87 -39.42
C SER A 230 34.80 -48.92 -39.18
N TYR A 231 33.59 -49.44 -39.32
CA TYR A 231 32.35 -48.70 -39.14
C TYR A 231 31.49 -49.43 -38.11
N SER A 232 30.82 -48.68 -37.25
CA SER A 232 29.89 -49.27 -36.28
C SER A 232 28.64 -48.42 -36.13
N VAL A 233 27.56 -49.08 -35.69
CA VAL A 233 26.27 -48.46 -35.44
C VAL A 233 25.90 -48.74 -34.00
N GLY A 234 25.46 -47.71 -33.29
CA GLY A 234 25.02 -47.81 -31.90
C GLY A 234 23.60 -47.28 -31.75
N PHE A 235 22.85 -47.85 -30.82
CA PHE A 235 21.51 -47.38 -30.48
C PHE A 235 21.46 -47.07 -28.99
N GLY A 236 20.89 -45.91 -28.66
CA GLY A 236 20.76 -45.43 -27.30
C GLY A 236 19.33 -45.03 -27.00
N ASN A 237 18.83 -45.49 -25.87
CA ASN A 237 17.55 -45.08 -25.32
C ASN A 237 17.78 -44.49 -23.93
N TYR A 238 17.13 -43.37 -23.63
CA TYR A 238 17.08 -42.82 -22.28
C TYR A 238 15.74 -42.12 -22.05
N LYS A 239 14.99 -42.61 -21.05
CA LYS A 239 13.60 -42.18 -20.79
C LYS A 239 12.78 -42.24 -22.09
N ASN A 240 12.24 -41.11 -22.54
CA ASN A 240 11.37 -41.01 -23.71
C ASN A 240 12.13 -40.61 -24.99
N ALA A 241 13.46 -40.62 -24.98
CA ALA A 241 14.29 -40.26 -26.13
C ALA A 241 15.08 -41.45 -26.66
N ASN A 242 15.20 -41.50 -27.99
CA ASN A 242 15.98 -42.49 -28.72
C ASN A 242 16.97 -41.78 -29.63
N ALA A 243 18.14 -42.38 -29.81
CA ALA A 243 19.15 -41.94 -30.76
C ALA A 243 19.85 -43.14 -31.39
N ALA A 244 20.30 -42.95 -32.63
CA ALA A 244 21.19 -43.85 -33.34
C ALA A 244 22.51 -43.12 -33.58
N ALA A 245 23.62 -43.83 -33.49
CA ALA A 245 24.96 -43.33 -33.74
C ALA A 245 25.60 -44.11 -34.89
N LEU A 246 26.35 -43.41 -35.73
CA LEU A 246 27.21 -44.00 -36.75
C LEU A 246 28.64 -43.54 -36.48
N GLY A 247 29.55 -44.50 -36.28
CA GLY A 247 30.97 -44.26 -36.06
C GLY A 247 31.83 -44.77 -37.20
N ALA A 248 32.84 -44.00 -37.57
CA ALA A 248 33.93 -44.41 -38.42
C ALA A 248 35.24 -44.36 -37.63
N PHE A 249 36.04 -45.41 -37.74
CA PHE A 249 37.26 -45.61 -36.99
C PHE A 249 38.39 -45.89 -37.95
N TYR A 250 39.46 -45.12 -37.86
CA TYR A 250 40.65 -45.27 -38.69
C TYR A 250 41.84 -45.70 -37.82
N ARG A 251 42.42 -46.87 -38.13
CA ARG A 251 43.63 -47.37 -37.46
C ARG A 251 44.79 -47.42 -38.45
N PRO A 252 45.69 -46.43 -38.45
CA PRO A 252 46.88 -46.49 -39.31
C PRO A 252 47.84 -47.63 -38.92
N ASN A 253 47.86 -48.03 -37.65
CA ASN A 253 48.67 -49.12 -37.10
C ASN A 253 47.97 -49.76 -35.87
N LYS A 254 48.53 -50.86 -35.33
CA LYS A 254 48.02 -51.58 -34.14
C LYS A 254 47.93 -50.71 -32.86
N ASN A 255 48.60 -49.56 -32.83
CA ASN A 255 48.79 -48.77 -31.62
C ASN A 255 48.06 -47.42 -31.64
N THR A 256 47.50 -47.01 -32.77
CA THR A 256 46.86 -45.70 -32.95
C THR A 256 45.48 -45.89 -33.58
N MET A 257 44.48 -45.19 -33.05
CA MET A 257 43.14 -45.13 -33.62
C MET A 257 42.64 -43.69 -33.57
N PHE A 258 42.05 -43.24 -34.66
CA PHE A 258 41.23 -42.04 -34.71
C PHE A 258 39.78 -42.47 -34.91
N ASN A 259 38.85 -41.78 -34.26
CA ASN A 259 37.43 -42.04 -34.42
C ASN A 259 36.66 -40.75 -34.66
N ALA A 260 35.64 -40.86 -35.49
CA ALA A 260 34.65 -39.82 -35.73
C ALA A 260 33.27 -40.46 -35.72
N ALA A 261 32.35 -39.91 -34.95
CA ALA A 261 31.00 -40.43 -34.84
C ALA A 261 29.98 -39.30 -34.87
N THR A 262 28.81 -39.60 -35.43
CA THR A 262 27.66 -38.69 -35.43
C THR A 262 26.46 -39.42 -34.84
N THR A 263 25.56 -38.68 -34.20
CA THR A 263 24.28 -39.20 -33.73
C THR A 263 23.12 -38.51 -34.42
N VAL A 264 22.01 -39.24 -34.58
CA VAL A 264 20.72 -38.73 -35.05
C VAL A 264 19.62 -39.29 -34.17
N GLY A 265 18.67 -38.46 -33.76
CA GLY A 265 17.63 -38.87 -32.82
C GLY A 265 16.60 -37.78 -32.54
N ASN A 266 15.78 -38.01 -31.50
CA ASN A 266 14.69 -37.11 -31.10
C ASN A 266 15.23 -35.80 -30.50
N GLY A 267 15.68 -34.89 -31.37
CA GLY A 267 16.11 -33.55 -30.99
C GLY A 267 17.29 -33.07 -31.81
N ARG A 268 18.50 -33.24 -31.26
CA ARG A 268 19.73 -32.67 -31.81
C ARG A 268 20.72 -33.76 -32.20
N ASN A 269 21.32 -33.58 -33.36
CA ASN A 269 22.43 -34.40 -33.80
C ASN A 269 23.69 -33.95 -33.05
N SER A 270 24.50 -34.90 -32.61
CA SER A 270 25.82 -34.62 -32.02
C SER A 270 26.93 -35.21 -32.87
N ILE A 271 28.12 -34.62 -32.76
CA ILE A 271 29.34 -35.12 -33.38
C ILE A 271 30.35 -35.37 -32.27
N SER A 272 31.05 -36.50 -32.33
CA SER A 272 32.12 -36.90 -31.44
C SER A 272 33.37 -37.21 -32.24
N LEU A 273 34.53 -36.79 -31.75
CA LEU A 273 35.84 -37.05 -32.35
C LEU A 273 36.77 -37.53 -31.23
N GLY A 274 37.61 -38.51 -31.52
CA GLY A 274 38.53 -39.07 -30.53
C GLY A 274 39.79 -39.66 -31.14
N ALA A 275 40.82 -39.80 -30.30
CA ALA A 275 42.06 -40.47 -30.63
C ALA A 275 42.47 -41.38 -29.47
N ASN A 276 42.93 -42.60 -29.78
CA ASN A 276 43.37 -43.58 -28.80
C ASN A 276 44.79 -44.05 -29.16
N PHE A 277 45.64 -44.18 -28.13
CA PHE A 277 47.03 -44.64 -28.27
C PHE A 277 47.27 -45.81 -27.30
N LYS A 278 47.80 -46.92 -27.82
CA LYS A 278 48.14 -48.12 -27.03
C LYS A 278 49.63 -48.11 -26.67
N PHE A 279 49.95 -48.24 -25.39
CA PHE A 279 51.33 -48.31 -24.88
C PHE A 279 51.59 -49.68 -24.23
N GLY A 280 52.63 -50.39 -24.69
CA GLY A 280 53.02 -51.70 -24.16
C GLY A 280 53.76 -52.57 -25.20
N LYS A 281 54.55 -53.56 -24.75
CA LYS A 281 55.24 -54.52 -25.65
C LYS A 281 54.21 -55.45 -26.30
N SER A 282 54.07 -55.38 -27.62
CA SER A 282 53.29 -56.34 -28.42
C SER A 282 53.97 -57.71 -28.38
N SER A 283 53.20 -58.79 -28.19
CA SER A 283 53.70 -60.17 -28.09
C SER A 283 53.81 -60.88 -29.45
N GLU A 284 53.84 -60.16 -30.55
CA GLU A 284 54.13 -60.72 -31.88
C GLU A 284 55.55 -60.33 -32.28
N GLU A 285 56.33 -61.34 -32.70
CA GLU A 285 57.73 -61.23 -33.13
C GLU A 285 57.91 -60.06 -34.11
N VAL A 286 58.71 -59.09 -33.67
CA VAL A 286 59.18 -57.99 -34.52
C VAL A 286 60.20 -58.58 -35.48
N THR A 287 59.84 -58.75 -36.74
CA THR A 287 60.85 -58.98 -37.79
C THR A 287 61.57 -57.67 -38.08
N THR A 288 62.85 -57.74 -38.42
CA THR A 288 63.72 -56.58 -38.69
C THR A 288 63.23 -55.70 -39.85
N GLU A 289 62.31 -56.20 -40.69
CA GLU A 289 61.64 -55.43 -41.75
C GLU A 289 60.58 -54.46 -41.20
N ASP A 290 59.86 -54.84 -40.15
CA ASP A 290 58.79 -54.00 -39.56
C ASP A 290 59.36 -52.75 -38.89
N ALA A 291 60.55 -52.83 -38.30
CA ALA A 291 61.23 -51.67 -37.69
C ALA A 291 61.72 -50.66 -38.75
N ALA A 292 62.15 -51.13 -39.92
CA ALA A 292 62.56 -50.28 -41.04
C ALA A 292 61.33 -49.62 -41.68
N GLN A 293 60.23 -50.36 -41.82
CA GLN A 293 58.97 -49.84 -42.33
C GLN A 293 58.36 -48.82 -41.36
N LEU A 294 58.40 -49.06 -40.04
CA LEU A 294 57.94 -48.11 -39.03
C LEU A 294 58.73 -46.79 -39.06
N LYS A 295 60.05 -46.85 -39.27
CA LYS A 295 60.89 -45.65 -39.38
C LYS A 295 60.58 -44.86 -40.65
N LYS A 296 60.24 -45.54 -41.75
CA LYS A 296 59.79 -44.93 -43.00
C LYS A 296 58.42 -44.31 -42.85
N ASP A 297 57.49 -45.01 -42.21
CA ASP A 297 56.12 -44.54 -41.97
C ASP A 297 56.11 -43.34 -40.98
N MET A 298 57.00 -43.32 -39.97
CA MET A 298 57.20 -42.15 -39.10
C MET A 298 57.75 -40.94 -39.85
N LYS A 299 58.63 -41.16 -40.85
CA LYS A 299 59.17 -40.08 -41.68
C LYS A 299 58.08 -39.52 -42.61
N ASP A 300 57.33 -40.40 -43.28
CA ASP A 300 56.24 -40.03 -44.19
C ASP A 300 55.09 -39.32 -43.44
N LEU A 301 54.82 -39.73 -42.20
CA LEU A 301 53.84 -39.08 -41.33
C LEU A 301 54.30 -37.70 -40.84
N SER A 302 55.60 -37.53 -40.54
CA SER A 302 56.18 -36.22 -40.20
C SER A 302 56.12 -35.26 -41.39
N GLU A 303 56.42 -35.74 -42.60
CA GLU A 303 56.32 -34.94 -43.82
C GLU A 303 54.86 -34.53 -44.11
N LYS A 304 53.89 -35.45 -43.96
CA LYS A 304 52.46 -35.13 -44.09
C LYS A 304 51.94 -34.17 -43.01
N TYR A 305 52.46 -34.26 -41.78
CA TYR A 305 52.12 -33.32 -40.70
C TYR A 305 52.57 -31.90 -41.04
N ASN A 306 53.82 -31.75 -41.51
CA ASN A 306 54.36 -30.44 -41.92
C ASN A 306 53.62 -29.88 -43.15
N GLU A 307 53.20 -30.73 -44.10
CA GLU A 307 52.41 -30.29 -45.25
C GLU A 307 50.99 -29.84 -44.84
N LEU A 308 50.39 -30.54 -43.87
CA LEU A 308 49.07 -30.19 -43.33
C LEU A 308 49.12 -28.89 -42.51
N GLU A 309 50.17 -28.69 -41.70
CA GLU A 309 50.41 -27.45 -40.97
C GLU A 309 50.58 -26.27 -41.94
N ARG A 310 51.30 -26.48 -43.05
CA ARG A 310 51.44 -25.46 -44.10
C ARG A 310 50.11 -25.14 -44.79
N LYS A 311 49.31 -26.17 -45.12
CA LYS A 311 47.97 -25.97 -45.69
C LYS A 311 47.02 -25.28 -44.72
N TYR A 312 47.10 -25.59 -43.43
CA TYR A 312 46.30 -24.95 -42.39
C TYR A 312 46.68 -23.47 -42.24
N THR A 313 47.98 -23.15 -42.28
CA THR A 313 48.49 -21.77 -42.22
C THR A 313 48.12 -20.98 -43.49
N GLU A 314 48.20 -21.59 -44.68
CA GLU A 314 47.74 -20.98 -45.94
C GLU A 314 46.21 -20.77 -45.96
N LEU A 315 45.43 -21.67 -45.36
CA LEU A 315 43.98 -21.55 -45.27
C LEU A 315 43.57 -20.47 -44.24
N ALA A 316 44.25 -20.42 -43.09
CA ALA A 316 44.07 -19.38 -42.07
C ALA A 316 44.39 -17.98 -42.64
N ALA A 317 45.49 -17.83 -43.39
CA ALA A 317 45.83 -16.58 -44.07
C ALA A 317 44.82 -16.18 -45.17
N LYS A 318 44.17 -17.16 -45.83
CA LYS A 318 43.08 -16.91 -46.79
C LYS A 318 41.74 -16.57 -46.13
N LEU A 319 41.52 -16.98 -44.89
CA LEU A 319 40.34 -16.63 -44.10
C LEU A 319 40.48 -15.25 -43.42
N GLU A 320 41.70 -14.79 -43.12
CA GLU A 320 41.95 -13.44 -42.60
C GLU A 320 42.00 -12.35 -43.70
N SER A 321 42.01 -12.74 -44.99
CA SER A 321 41.99 -11.81 -46.13
C SER A 321 40.62 -11.69 -46.83
N LYS A 322 39.54 -12.10 -46.17
CA LYS A 322 38.14 -11.87 -46.55
C LYS A 322 37.36 -11.29 -45.37
#